data_AF-A0A2T5PB54-F1
#
_entry.id   AF-A0A2T5PB54-F1
#
_cell.length_a   1.000
_cell.length_b   1.000
_cell.length_c   1.000
_cell.angle_alpha   90.00
_cell.angle_beta   90.00
_cell.angle_gamma   90.00
#
_symmetry.space_group_name_H-M   'P 1'
#
loop_
_entity.id
_entity.type
_entity.pdbx_description
1 polymer ?
#
loop_
_entity_poly.entity_id
_entity_poly.type
_entity_poly.pdbx_seq_one_letter_code
_entity_poly.pdbx_strand_id
1 'polypeptide(L)'
;MHRFLRPLCVVLLLGCWPALAEEPASEEPPAVNQDDSEETPAESIERPNLPERSEQDAAALQQRFDDSEQQQLETPKERFLALWLPANVGEPSGMVIILPGDNMHAAAPEVVAPLRRKLPDAGWHSLSLSLPDPLSDLPLPRPQPVADAPQTEDAHAAEPSADTPPAVTEETTPADTAEVAPAPAPADDASAAEAQRLRDEAMQAHAERTFARIDAAVVFANQREAPRIILLGHGSGGYWAARYLKEKPAPGVSGLLLVSPQVPAGFAPALEELAPTLSLPVGDLFYKDQAAERSAALRRLQASKRLKAANYRQTALKALPGNHEAEQEQLYRRARGWLELPSR
;
A
#
# COMPACT_ATOMS: atom_id res chain seq x y z
N MET A 1 3.67 -60.38 39.35
CA MET A 1 2.47 -61.24 39.45
C MET A 1 1.40 -60.66 38.53
N HIS A 2 0.77 -61.52 37.71
CA HIS A 2 -0.35 -61.29 36.76
C HIS A 2 -0.07 -60.37 35.54
N ARG A 3 0.17 -60.84 34.30
CA ARG A 3 -0.53 -61.70 33.31
C ARG A 3 -1.70 -61.04 32.53
N PHE A 4 -1.57 -61.07 31.19
CA PHE A 4 -2.61 -61.25 30.15
C PHE A 4 -3.55 -60.05 29.85
N LEU A 5 -4.08 -59.77 28.65
CA LEU A 5 -4.05 -60.35 27.28
C LEU A 5 -4.64 -59.27 26.32
N ARG A 6 -4.32 -59.34 25.03
CA ARG A 6 -4.90 -58.59 23.88
C ARG A 6 -6.41 -58.95 23.62
N PRO A 7 -6.96 -58.72 22.41
CA PRO A 7 -7.59 -57.54 21.80
C PRO A 7 -9.11 -57.79 21.52
N LEU A 8 -9.87 -56.82 21.01
CA LEU A 8 -11.19 -57.10 20.42
C LEU A 8 -11.40 -56.29 19.13
N CYS A 9 -11.76 -57.02 18.08
CA CYS A 9 -12.02 -56.56 16.71
C CYS A 9 -13.51 -56.25 16.46
N VAL A 10 -13.76 -55.75 15.24
CA VAL A 10 -15.02 -55.77 14.44
C VAL A 10 -16.00 -54.65 14.85
N VAL A 11 -16.57 -53.81 13.98
CA VAL A 11 -17.41 -54.11 12.80
C VAL A 11 -17.50 -52.92 11.83
N LEU A 12 -17.44 -53.25 10.52
CA LEU A 12 -17.83 -52.49 9.33
C LEU A 12 -19.33 -52.13 9.29
N LEU A 13 -19.70 -50.92 8.88
CA LEU A 13 -20.95 -50.69 8.15
C LEU A 13 -20.79 -49.58 7.09
N LEU A 14 -20.86 -50.00 5.82
CA LEU A 14 -21.18 -49.18 4.65
C LEU A 14 -22.63 -48.68 4.76
N GLY A 15 -22.89 -47.46 4.30
CA GLY A 15 -24.23 -46.94 4.04
C GLY A 15 -24.22 -46.04 2.81
N CYS A 16 -24.47 -46.63 1.64
CA CYS A 16 -24.80 -45.94 0.40
C CYS A 16 -26.17 -45.23 0.55
N TRP A 17 -26.27 -43.99 0.11
CA TRP A 17 -27.55 -43.31 -0.07
C TRP A 17 -28.01 -43.47 -1.53
N PRO A 18 -29.25 -43.90 -1.80
CA PRO A 18 -29.73 -44.10 -3.16
C PRO A 18 -30.12 -42.80 -3.87
N ALA A 19 -29.82 -42.78 -5.16
CA ALA A 19 -30.36 -41.87 -6.16
C ALA A 19 -31.87 -42.09 -6.33
N LEU A 20 -32.63 -41.00 -6.46
CA LEU A 20 -34.01 -41.01 -6.93
C LEU A 20 -34.03 -40.31 -8.30
N ALA A 21 -34.35 -41.10 -9.31
CA ALA A 21 -34.65 -40.65 -10.66
C ALA A 21 -36.16 -40.43 -10.77
N GLU A 22 -36.57 -39.25 -11.21
CA GLU A 22 -37.95 -38.95 -11.59
C GLU A 22 -37.92 -38.54 -13.07
N GLU A 23 -38.41 -39.43 -13.93
CA GLU A 23 -38.72 -39.17 -15.34
C GLU A 23 -40.08 -38.44 -15.42
N PRO A 24 -40.21 -37.44 -16.30
CA PRO A 24 -41.50 -37.15 -16.90
C PRO A 24 -41.51 -37.38 -18.41
N ALA A 25 -42.67 -37.86 -18.84
CA ALA A 25 -43.03 -38.40 -20.13
C ALA A 25 -42.92 -37.40 -21.30
N SER A 26 -42.72 -37.98 -22.49
CA SER A 26 -42.89 -37.33 -23.79
C SER A 26 -44.36 -37.07 -24.10
N GLU A 27 -44.68 -35.86 -24.54
CA GLU A 27 -45.93 -35.53 -25.22
C GLU A 27 -45.60 -34.61 -26.42
N GLU A 28 -46.13 -34.96 -27.60
CA GLU A 28 -45.85 -34.38 -28.92
C GLU A 28 -46.44 -32.95 -29.12
N PRO A 29 -46.02 -32.21 -30.17
CA PRO A 29 -46.00 -30.76 -30.20
C PRO A 29 -47.32 -30.12 -30.67
N PRO A 30 -47.48 -28.80 -30.44
CA PRO A 30 -47.99 -27.98 -31.53
C PRO A 30 -47.29 -26.62 -31.71
N ALA A 31 -47.37 -26.17 -32.96
CA ALA A 31 -47.45 -24.80 -33.45
C ALA A 31 -46.24 -23.85 -33.28
N VAL A 32 -45.58 -23.63 -34.42
CA VAL A 32 -44.86 -22.40 -34.76
C VAL A 32 -45.74 -21.18 -34.45
N ASN A 33 -45.25 -20.32 -33.56
CA ASN A 33 -45.58 -18.90 -33.57
C ASN A 33 -44.26 -18.12 -33.65
N GLN A 34 -44.15 -17.34 -34.71
CA GLN A 34 -43.18 -16.24 -34.87
C GLN A 34 -43.69 -15.03 -34.07
N ASP A 35 -42.75 -14.12 -33.76
CA ASP A 35 -42.87 -12.89 -32.96
C ASP A 35 -42.97 -13.09 -31.44
N ASP A 36 -41.85 -12.97 -30.74
CA ASP A 36 -41.34 -11.67 -30.30
C ASP A 36 -39.87 -11.83 -29.91
N SER A 37 -38.98 -11.10 -30.60
CA SER A 37 -37.62 -10.90 -30.12
C SER A 37 -37.66 -9.82 -29.05
N GLU A 38 -38.02 -10.17 -27.83
CA GLU A 38 -37.67 -9.36 -26.67
C GLU A 38 -36.18 -9.57 -26.40
N GLU A 39 -35.38 -8.55 -26.77
CA GLU A 39 -34.01 -8.40 -26.29
C GLU A 39 -34.01 -8.54 -24.77
N THR A 40 -33.56 -9.71 -24.30
CA THR A 40 -33.18 -9.89 -22.90
C THR A 40 -32.09 -8.86 -22.63
N PRO A 41 -32.25 -7.94 -21.66
CA PRO A 41 -31.19 -7.00 -21.31
C PRO A 41 -29.92 -7.78 -21.08
N ALA A 42 -28.88 -7.50 -21.87
CA ALA A 42 -27.59 -8.14 -21.72
C ALA A 42 -27.16 -8.00 -20.26
N GLU A 43 -27.19 -9.11 -19.54
CA GLU A 43 -26.76 -9.19 -18.15
C GLU A 43 -25.34 -8.62 -18.14
N SER A 44 -25.17 -7.48 -17.48
CA SER A 44 -23.91 -6.76 -17.43
C SER A 44 -22.90 -7.68 -16.78
N ILE A 45 -22.08 -8.34 -17.60
CA ILE A 45 -20.98 -9.19 -17.13
C ILE A 45 -20.02 -8.26 -16.40
N GLU A 46 -20.14 -8.22 -15.07
CA GLU A 46 -19.26 -7.46 -14.22
C GLU A 46 -17.86 -8.09 -14.33
N ARG A 47 -16.97 -7.39 -15.05
CA ARG A 47 -15.59 -7.85 -15.23
C ARG A 47 -14.95 -7.88 -13.84
N PRO A 48 -14.25 -8.97 -13.46
CA PRO A 48 -13.52 -9.02 -12.20
C PRO A 48 -12.59 -7.80 -12.08
N ASN A 49 -12.58 -7.19 -10.91
CA ASN A 49 -11.66 -6.09 -10.62
C ASN A 49 -10.22 -6.56 -10.81
N LEU A 50 -9.39 -5.70 -11.40
CA LEU A 50 -7.97 -5.99 -11.57
C LEU A 50 -7.30 -6.07 -10.19
N PRO A 51 -6.45 -7.08 -9.94
CA PRO A 51 -5.75 -7.17 -8.67
C PRO A 51 -4.79 -5.99 -8.50
N GLU A 52 -4.66 -5.53 -7.27
CA GLU A 52 -3.74 -4.44 -6.92
C GLU A 52 -2.27 -4.84 -7.13
N ARG A 53 -1.39 -3.85 -7.25
CA ARG A 53 0.06 -4.11 -7.25
C ARG A 53 0.47 -4.78 -5.93
N SER A 54 -0.09 -4.33 -4.81
CA SER A 54 0.16 -4.93 -3.49
C SER A 54 -0.17 -6.43 -3.42
N GLU A 55 -1.22 -6.87 -4.10
CA GLU A 55 -1.65 -8.28 -4.17
C GLU A 55 -0.76 -9.09 -5.11
N GLN A 56 -0.39 -8.52 -6.25
CA GLN A 56 0.56 -9.13 -7.18
C GLN A 56 1.93 -9.31 -6.54
N ASP A 57 2.43 -8.29 -5.83
CA ASP A 57 3.67 -8.35 -5.06
C ASP A 57 3.59 -9.44 -3.99
N ALA A 58 2.48 -9.54 -3.27
CA ALA A 58 2.26 -10.59 -2.28
C ALA A 58 2.32 -11.99 -2.91
N ALA A 59 1.62 -12.22 -4.02
CA ALA A 59 1.63 -13.50 -4.72
C ALA A 59 3.06 -13.89 -5.18
N ALA A 60 3.83 -12.94 -5.70
CA ALA A 60 5.23 -13.16 -6.08
C ALA A 60 6.12 -13.50 -4.87
N LEU A 61 5.88 -12.86 -3.71
CA LEU A 61 6.61 -13.16 -2.48
C LEU A 61 6.29 -14.58 -1.95
N GLN A 62 5.06 -15.05 -2.06
CA GLN A 62 4.69 -16.41 -1.64
C GLN A 62 5.39 -17.50 -2.45
N GLN A 63 5.76 -17.23 -3.70
CA GLN A 63 6.53 -18.16 -4.51
C GLN A 63 8.03 -18.15 -4.17
N ARG A 64 8.51 -17.07 -3.53
CA ARG A 64 9.94 -16.82 -3.29
C ARG A 64 10.39 -17.22 -1.89
N PHE A 65 9.52 -17.12 -0.90
CA PHE A 65 9.85 -17.37 0.50
C PHE A 65 9.30 -18.71 0.97
N ASP A 66 9.99 -19.36 1.91
CA ASP A 66 9.52 -20.61 2.50
C ASP A 66 8.23 -20.39 3.31
N ASP A 67 7.36 -21.41 3.36
CA ASP A 67 6.09 -21.35 4.09
C ASP A 67 6.25 -20.96 5.57
N SER A 68 7.41 -21.25 6.18
CA SER A 68 7.72 -20.85 7.57
C SER A 68 7.93 -19.35 7.76
N GLU A 69 8.33 -18.63 6.71
CA GLU A 69 8.44 -17.17 6.73
C GLU A 69 7.13 -16.49 6.35
N GLN A 70 6.21 -17.21 5.70
CA GLN A 70 4.93 -16.66 5.26
C GLN A 70 3.93 -16.67 6.41
N GLN A 71 3.30 -15.53 6.64
CA GLN A 71 2.17 -15.42 7.55
C GLN A 71 1.00 -14.80 6.81
N GLN A 72 -0.06 -15.59 6.61
CA GLN A 72 -1.34 -15.05 6.15
C GLN A 72 -2.05 -14.42 7.35
N LEU A 73 -2.28 -13.11 7.27
CA LEU A 73 -3.05 -12.35 8.24
C LEU A 73 -4.43 -12.04 7.66
N GLU A 74 -5.41 -11.92 8.53
CA GLU A 74 -6.81 -11.74 8.12
C GLU A 74 -7.40 -10.50 8.79
N THR A 75 -8.19 -9.77 8.02
CA THR A 75 -9.10 -8.74 8.49
C THR A 75 -10.53 -9.18 8.15
N PRO A 76 -11.58 -8.47 8.63
CA PRO A 76 -12.94 -8.78 8.23
C PRO A 76 -13.22 -8.69 6.72
N LYS A 77 -12.41 -7.94 5.96
CA LYS A 77 -12.62 -7.68 4.52
C LYS A 77 -11.68 -8.45 3.60
N GLU A 78 -10.49 -8.82 4.08
CA GLU A 78 -9.44 -9.38 3.23
C GLU A 78 -8.42 -10.22 3.99
N ARG A 79 -7.73 -11.08 3.26
CA ARG A 79 -6.53 -11.81 3.70
C ARG A 79 -5.31 -11.24 2.99
N PHE A 80 -4.21 -11.07 3.70
CA PHE A 80 -3.00 -10.48 3.13
C PHE A 80 -1.74 -11.13 3.69
N LEU A 81 -0.68 -11.11 2.89
CA LEU A 81 0.61 -11.67 3.27
C LEU A 81 1.37 -10.71 4.20
N ALA A 82 1.93 -11.27 5.26
CA ALA A 82 3.04 -10.70 6.01
C ALA A 82 4.22 -11.69 6.00
N LEU A 83 5.44 -11.16 6.20
CA LEU A 83 6.65 -11.97 6.28
C LEU A 83 7.22 -11.93 7.69
N TRP A 84 7.39 -13.10 8.28
CA TRP A 84 7.67 -13.33 9.68
C TRP A 84 9.03 -14.01 9.87
N LEU A 85 9.82 -13.53 10.83
CA LEU A 85 11.00 -14.24 11.32
C LEU A 85 11.02 -14.27 12.85
N PRO A 86 11.24 -15.46 13.46
CA PRO A 86 11.41 -15.57 14.90
C PRO A 86 12.71 -14.91 15.38
N ALA A 87 12.79 -14.54 16.65
CA ALA A 87 14.03 -14.07 17.26
C ALA A 87 15.03 -15.24 17.39
N ASN A 88 16.32 -14.98 17.21
CA ASN A 88 17.38 -16.00 17.27
C ASN A 88 17.92 -16.16 18.72
N VAL A 89 17.03 -16.11 19.71
CA VAL A 89 17.35 -16.19 21.14
C VAL A 89 16.24 -16.95 21.89
N GLY A 90 16.57 -17.50 23.07
CA GLY A 90 15.60 -18.24 23.89
C GLY A 90 14.51 -17.37 24.53
N GLU A 91 14.83 -16.12 24.86
CA GLU A 91 13.89 -15.14 25.42
C GLU A 91 13.86 -13.89 24.53
N PRO A 92 12.87 -13.77 23.62
CA PRO A 92 12.76 -12.65 22.72
C PRO A 92 12.51 -11.33 23.46
N SER A 93 13.16 -10.25 23.04
CA SER A 93 12.94 -8.91 23.60
C SER A 93 11.56 -8.35 23.27
N GLY A 94 10.90 -8.87 22.23
CA GLY A 94 9.64 -8.37 21.70
C GLY A 94 9.49 -8.63 20.22
N MET A 95 8.53 -7.94 19.60
CA MET A 95 8.27 -7.99 18.16
C MET A 95 8.34 -6.59 17.53
N VAL A 96 9.06 -6.50 16.41
CA VAL A 96 9.07 -5.33 15.53
C VAL A 96 8.18 -5.60 14.33
N ILE A 97 7.08 -4.85 14.23
CA ILE A 97 6.18 -4.86 13.08
C ILE A 97 6.64 -3.76 12.13
N ILE A 98 7.09 -4.13 10.94
CA ILE A 98 7.65 -3.26 9.92
C ILE A 98 6.57 -2.90 8.90
N LEU A 99 6.31 -1.61 8.75
CA LEU A 99 5.39 -1.03 7.77
C LEU A 99 6.23 -0.41 6.63
N PRO A 100 6.21 -1.01 5.43
CA PRO A 100 6.81 -0.42 4.24
C PRO A 100 6.15 0.92 3.85
N GLY A 101 6.81 1.65 2.95
CA GLY A 101 6.21 2.82 2.31
C GLY A 101 5.25 2.43 1.18
N ASP A 102 4.58 3.44 0.62
CA ASP A 102 3.72 3.29 -0.55
C ASP A 102 4.58 2.81 -1.70
N ASN A 103 4.00 1.98 -2.57
CA ASN A 103 4.74 1.36 -3.67
C ASN A 103 5.83 0.38 -3.25
N MET A 104 5.86 -0.05 -1.98
CA MET A 104 6.79 -1.06 -1.46
C MET A 104 6.05 -2.30 -0.93
N HIS A 105 6.74 -3.44 -0.99
CA HIS A 105 6.23 -4.73 -0.52
C HIS A 105 6.93 -5.20 0.77
N ALA A 106 6.43 -6.27 1.40
CA ALA A 106 6.91 -6.79 2.69
C ALA A 106 8.37 -7.31 2.70
N ALA A 107 9.03 -7.37 1.55
CA ALA A 107 10.44 -7.74 1.40
C ALA A 107 11.22 -6.70 0.57
N ALA A 108 10.74 -5.45 0.52
CA ALA A 108 11.40 -4.40 -0.25
C ALA A 108 12.88 -4.28 0.16
N PRO A 109 13.79 -4.06 -0.79
CA PRO A 109 15.21 -3.90 -0.50
C PRO A 109 15.47 -2.63 0.34
N GLU A 110 16.73 -2.41 0.69
CA GLU A 110 17.24 -1.22 1.39
C GLU A 110 16.83 -1.02 2.85
N VAL A 111 15.55 -1.11 3.19
CA VAL A 111 15.07 -0.85 4.56
C VAL A 111 14.33 -2.05 5.13
N VAL A 112 13.27 -2.49 4.46
CA VAL A 112 12.34 -3.49 5.00
C VAL A 112 13.02 -4.85 5.16
N ALA A 113 13.50 -5.45 4.06
CA ALA A 113 14.14 -6.77 4.12
C ALA A 113 15.44 -6.81 4.94
N PRO A 114 16.33 -5.80 4.89
CA PRO A 114 17.51 -5.76 5.77
C PRO A 114 17.14 -5.72 7.25
N LEU A 115 16.20 -4.86 7.66
CA LEU A 115 15.77 -4.81 9.06
C LEU A 115 15.08 -6.10 9.49
N ARG A 116 14.17 -6.65 8.67
CA ARG A 116 13.49 -7.93 8.95
C ARG A 116 14.49 -9.05 9.22
N ARG A 117 15.56 -9.15 8.43
CA ARG A 117 16.56 -10.22 8.59
C ARG A 117 17.52 -10.01 9.76
N LYS A 118 17.89 -8.76 10.09
CA LYS A 118 18.94 -8.47 11.08
C LYS A 118 18.42 -8.26 12.51
N LEU A 119 17.14 -7.94 12.67
CA LEU A 119 16.50 -7.80 13.99
C LEU A 119 16.40 -9.12 14.77
N PRO A 120 16.11 -10.28 14.15
CA PRO A 120 16.21 -11.60 14.78
C PRO A 120 17.53 -11.86 15.51
N ASP A 121 18.66 -11.49 14.91
CA ASP A 121 19.99 -11.64 15.52
C ASP A 121 20.22 -10.69 16.71
N ALA A 122 19.43 -9.63 16.82
CA ALA A 122 19.39 -8.75 17.99
C ALA A 122 18.37 -9.20 19.05
N GLY A 123 17.77 -10.39 18.90
CA GLY A 123 16.81 -10.94 19.84
C GLY A 123 15.37 -10.43 19.67
N TRP A 124 15.04 -9.86 18.51
CA TRP A 124 13.71 -9.36 18.19
C TRP A 124 13.02 -10.23 17.16
N HIS A 125 11.76 -10.58 17.42
CA HIS A 125 10.89 -11.05 16.35
C HIS A 125 10.69 -9.94 15.31
N SER A 126 10.56 -10.31 14.04
CA SER A 126 10.25 -9.34 12.99
C SER A 126 9.08 -9.78 12.13
N LEU A 127 8.19 -8.84 11.81
CA LEU A 127 7.02 -9.04 10.98
C LEU A 127 6.91 -7.89 9.99
N SER A 128 7.09 -8.12 8.69
CA SER A 128 6.91 -7.09 7.66
C SER A 128 5.55 -7.22 6.98
N LEU A 129 4.79 -6.14 6.91
CA LEU A 129 3.42 -6.15 6.37
C LEU A 129 3.39 -5.83 4.88
N SER A 130 2.40 -6.38 4.18
CA SER A 130 1.96 -5.85 2.89
C SER A 130 0.85 -4.83 3.16
N LEU A 131 1.05 -3.56 2.83
CA LEU A 131 0.04 -2.52 2.96
C LEU A 131 -0.82 -2.43 1.69
N PRO A 132 -2.09 -2.00 1.78
CA PRO A 132 -2.92 -1.83 0.60
C PRO A 132 -2.37 -0.68 -0.25
N ASP A 133 -2.71 -0.66 -1.54
CA ASP A 133 -2.32 0.44 -2.40
C ASP A 133 -3.20 1.68 -2.17
N PRO A 134 -2.61 2.89 -2.19
CA PRO A 134 -3.40 4.11 -2.09
C PRO A 134 -4.24 4.29 -3.35
N LEU A 135 -5.54 4.53 -3.15
CA LEU A 135 -6.47 4.97 -4.21
C LEU A 135 -6.72 3.95 -5.35
N SER A 136 -6.45 2.65 -5.15
CA SER A 136 -6.67 1.60 -6.17
C SER A 136 -8.10 1.52 -6.70
N ASP A 137 -9.07 1.84 -5.84
CA ASP A 137 -10.50 1.71 -6.15
C ASP A 137 -11.08 2.98 -6.81
N LEU A 138 -10.27 4.03 -7.03
CA LEU A 138 -10.77 5.23 -7.69
C LEU A 138 -10.88 5.01 -9.20
N PRO A 139 -12.05 5.30 -9.81
CA PRO A 139 -12.18 5.33 -11.25
C PRO A 139 -11.18 6.35 -11.83
N LEU A 140 -10.28 5.89 -12.70
CA LEU A 140 -9.41 6.82 -13.43
C LEU A 140 -10.29 7.75 -14.28
N PRO A 141 -10.02 9.07 -14.31
CA PRO A 141 -10.71 9.97 -15.22
C PRO A 141 -10.57 9.43 -16.64
N ARG A 142 -11.69 9.21 -17.33
CA ARG A 142 -11.68 8.78 -18.73
C ARG A 142 -10.89 9.82 -19.52
N PRO A 143 -9.82 9.44 -20.24
CA PRO A 143 -9.16 10.38 -21.14
C PRO A 143 -10.22 10.87 -22.14
N GLN A 144 -10.45 12.18 -22.15
CA GLN A 144 -11.33 12.80 -23.14
C GLN A 144 -10.75 12.45 -24.51
N PRO A 145 -11.56 12.00 -25.47
CA PRO A 145 -11.10 11.86 -26.85
C PRO A 145 -10.49 13.19 -27.26
N VAL A 146 -9.20 13.21 -27.57
CA VAL A 146 -8.64 14.30 -28.36
C VAL A 146 -9.43 14.27 -29.66
N ALA A 147 -10.27 15.29 -29.87
CA ALA A 147 -10.99 15.43 -31.13
C ALA A 147 -9.96 15.31 -32.25
N ASP A 148 -10.18 14.37 -33.17
CA ASP A 148 -9.31 14.13 -34.31
C ASP A 148 -9.01 15.48 -34.98
N ALA A 149 -7.74 15.90 -34.90
CA ALA A 149 -7.29 17.02 -35.70
C ALA A 149 -7.56 16.66 -37.17
N PRO A 150 -8.21 17.53 -37.96
CA PRO A 150 -8.56 17.21 -39.33
C PRO A 150 -7.28 16.87 -40.11
N GLN A 151 -7.20 15.62 -40.57
CA GLN A 151 -6.22 15.18 -41.54
C GLN A 151 -6.52 15.88 -42.87
N THR A 152 -5.71 16.86 -43.24
CA THR A 152 -5.66 17.34 -44.63
C THR A 152 -4.79 16.39 -45.43
N GLU A 153 -5.41 15.46 -46.16
CA GLU A 153 -4.78 14.67 -47.21
C GLU A 153 -5.15 15.23 -48.60
N ASP A 154 -4.10 15.65 -49.31
CA ASP A 154 -3.80 15.57 -50.77
C ASP A 154 -4.72 16.27 -51.80
N ALA A 155 -4.29 16.83 -52.95
CA ALA A 155 -3.08 16.76 -53.80
C ALA A 155 -3.04 18.06 -54.68
N HIS A 156 -2.03 18.50 -55.44
CA HIS A 156 -1.12 17.81 -56.35
C HIS A 156 0.04 18.74 -56.83
N ALA A 157 1.19 18.10 -57.06
CA ALA A 157 2.42 18.45 -57.79
C ALA A 157 2.50 19.64 -58.78
N ALA A 158 3.61 20.39 -58.69
CA ALA A 158 4.55 20.63 -59.81
C ALA A 158 5.91 21.17 -59.28
N GLU A 159 7.00 20.45 -59.58
CA GLU A 159 8.40 20.93 -59.52
C GLU A 159 8.89 21.30 -60.94
N PRO A 160 10.10 21.85 -61.19
CA PRO A 160 11.03 22.61 -60.34
C PRO A 160 11.52 23.92 -61.04
N SER A 161 12.26 24.78 -60.34
CA SER A 161 13.56 25.37 -60.80
C SER A 161 14.09 26.43 -59.85
N ALA A 162 15.42 26.41 -59.67
CA ALA A 162 16.22 27.32 -58.87
C ALA A 162 16.53 28.64 -59.61
N ASP A 163 16.64 29.77 -58.90
CA ASP A 163 17.90 30.52 -58.67
C ASP A 163 17.71 31.76 -57.75
N THR A 164 18.80 32.07 -57.06
CA THR A 164 19.31 33.08 -56.09
C THR A 164 18.71 34.53 -55.99
N PRO A 165 18.86 35.27 -54.84
CA PRO A 165 18.19 36.55 -54.46
C PRO A 165 19.08 37.80 -54.76
N PRO A 166 18.95 39.04 -54.19
CA PRO A 166 17.98 39.67 -53.23
C PRO A 166 17.49 41.10 -53.64
N ALA A 167 16.55 41.73 -52.87
CA ALA A 167 16.54 43.18 -52.49
C ALA A 167 15.15 43.77 -52.06
N VAL A 168 15.10 44.22 -50.79
CA VAL A 168 14.58 45.47 -50.14
C VAL A 168 13.16 46.06 -50.39
N THR A 169 12.49 46.37 -49.25
CA THR A 169 11.48 47.45 -48.94
C THR A 169 10.08 47.38 -49.60
N GLU A 170 8.94 47.72 -49.00
CA GLU A 170 8.54 48.42 -47.75
C GLU A 170 7.02 48.18 -47.51
N GLU A 171 6.58 48.34 -46.26
CA GLU A 171 5.21 48.62 -45.76
C GLU A 171 3.97 47.86 -46.30
N THR A 172 3.27 47.18 -45.37
CA THR A 172 1.92 47.59 -44.91
C THR A 172 1.47 46.70 -43.75
N THR A 173 1.18 47.30 -42.60
CA THR A 173 0.34 46.71 -41.55
C THR A 173 -1.13 46.94 -41.95
N PRO A 174 -2.04 45.99 -41.70
CA PRO A 174 -2.85 46.13 -40.49
C PRO A 174 -3.03 44.81 -39.72
N ALA A 175 -3.40 45.00 -38.46
CA ALA A 175 -3.72 44.01 -37.45
C ALA A 175 -4.48 42.79 -37.97
N ASP A 176 -4.00 41.60 -37.61
CA ASP A 176 -4.87 40.46 -37.44
C ASP A 176 -4.63 39.81 -36.08
N THR A 177 -5.74 39.39 -35.52
CA THR A 177 -5.99 39.12 -34.12
C THR A 177 -5.30 37.81 -33.77
N ALA A 178 -4.45 37.82 -32.73
CA ALA A 178 -4.03 36.58 -32.09
C ALA A 178 -5.29 35.89 -31.53
N GLU A 179 -5.79 34.91 -32.27
CA GLU A 179 -6.87 34.03 -31.85
C GLU A 179 -6.39 33.30 -30.59
N VAL A 180 -6.86 33.79 -29.45
CA VAL A 180 -6.69 33.17 -28.15
C VAL A 180 -7.26 31.77 -28.26
N ALA A 181 -6.39 30.76 -28.16
CA ALA A 181 -6.80 29.38 -27.97
C ALA A 181 -7.90 29.33 -26.90
N PRO A 182 -9.05 28.66 -27.15
CA PRO A 182 -10.13 28.64 -26.18
C PRO A 182 -9.58 28.03 -24.89
N ALA A 183 -9.72 28.80 -23.80
CA ALA A 183 -9.49 28.30 -22.46
C ALA A 183 -10.28 27.00 -22.27
N PRO A 184 -9.72 26.00 -21.57
CA PRO A 184 -10.50 24.81 -21.24
C PRO A 184 -11.78 25.26 -20.54
N ALA A 185 -12.92 24.76 -21.02
CA ALA A 185 -14.22 25.04 -20.41
C ALA A 185 -14.12 24.80 -18.89
N PRO A 186 -14.66 25.70 -18.05
CA PRO A 186 -14.65 25.49 -16.62
C PRO A 186 -15.36 24.17 -16.34
N ALA A 187 -14.69 23.27 -15.61
CA ALA A 187 -15.36 22.10 -15.06
C ALA A 187 -16.56 22.61 -14.25
N ASP A 188 -17.75 22.04 -14.47
CA ASP A 188 -18.93 22.40 -13.68
C ASP A 188 -18.60 22.26 -12.20
N ASP A 189 -18.79 23.33 -11.41
CA ASP A 189 -18.44 23.38 -9.98
C ASP A 189 -19.06 22.20 -9.19
N ALA A 190 -20.23 21.73 -9.62
CA ALA A 190 -20.90 20.54 -9.07
C ALA A 190 -20.13 19.23 -9.34
N SER A 191 -19.59 19.05 -10.55
CA SER A 191 -18.77 17.89 -10.93
C SER A 191 -17.43 17.87 -10.19
N ALA A 192 -16.82 19.04 -9.99
CA ALA A 192 -15.58 19.18 -9.22
C ALA A 192 -15.79 18.84 -7.73
N ALA A 193 -16.90 19.29 -7.14
CA ALA A 193 -17.26 18.99 -5.75
C ALA A 193 -17.55 17.50 -5.52
N GLU A 194 -18.25 16.84 -6.45
CA GLU A 194 -18.52 15.41 -6.37
C GLU A 194 -17.25 14.58 -6.49
N ALA A 195 -16.36 14.92 -7.45
CA ALA A 195 -15.07 14.27 -7.58
C ALA A 195 -14.19 14.41 -6.33
N GLN A 196 -14.28 15.53 -5.62
CA GLN A 196 -13.56 15.72 -4.35
C GLN A 196 -14.13 14.83 -3.25
N ARG A 197 -15.45 14.73 -3.10
CA ARG A 197 -16.09 13.86 -2.10
C ARG A 197 -15.70 12.39 -2.29
N LEU A 198 -15.74 11.90 -3.52
CA LEU A 198 -15.33 10.53 -3.85
C LEU A 198 -13.86 10.27 -3.52
N ARG A 199 -12.98 11.25 -3.75
CA ARG A 199 -11.57 11.15 -3.33
C ARG A 199 -11.45 11.08 -1.80
N ASP A 200 -12.14 11.96 -1.08
CA ASP A 200 -12.07 11.99 0.38
C ASP A 200 -12.59 10.67 0.99
N GLU A 201 -13.66 10.11 0.44
CA GLU A 201 -14.21 8.80 0.82
C GLU A 201 -13.22 7.66 0.55
N ALA A 202 -12.62 7.63 -0.65
CA ALA A 202 -11.62 6.61 -0.99
C ALA A 202 -10.37 6.70 -0.10
N MET A 203 -9.93 7.92 0.23
CA MET A 203 -8.83 8.16 1.14
C MET A 203 -9.15 7.68 2.56
N GLN A 204 -10.37 7.92 3.03
CA GLN A 204 -10.82 7.43 4.33
C GLN A 204 -10.91 5.89 4.34
N ALA A 205 -11.46 5.28 3.28
CA ALA A 205 -11.52 3.84 3.13
C ALA A 205 -10.11 3.20 3.12
N HIS A 206 -9.15 3.82 2.44
CA HIS A 206 -7.76 3.38 2.42
C HIS A 206 -7.11 3.48 3.82
N ALA A 207 -7.38 4.56 4.58
CA ALA A 207 -6.90 4.68 5.95
C ALA A 207 -7.46 3.57 6.85
N GLU A 208 -8.75 3.28 6.75
CA GLU A 208 -9.41 2.21 7.51
C GLU A 208 -8.87 0.83 7.16
N ARG A 209 -8.67 0.55 5.87
CA ARG A 209 -8.07 -0.71 5.41
C ARG A 209 -6.64 -0.86 5.91
N THR A 210 -5.85 0.20 5.85
CA THR A 210 -4.47 0.21 6.38
C THR A 210 -4.47 -0.04 7.89
N PHE A 211 -5.33 0.61 8.65
CA PHE A 211 -5.45 0.38 10.09
C PHE A 211 -5.88 -1.05 10.42
N ALA A 212 -6.81 -1.62 9.67
CA ALA A 212 -7.21 -3.02 9.85
C ALA A 212 -6.05 -4.00 9.64
N ARG A 213 -5.14 -3.74 8.67
CA ARG A 213 -3.93 -4.55 8.49
C ARG A 213 -2.93 -4.39 9.65
N ILE A 214 -2.80 -3.18 10.21
CA ILE A 214 -1.97 -2.95 11.40
C ILE A 214 -2.58 -3.65 12.63
N ASP A 215 -3.89 -3.57 12.82
CA ASP A 215 -4.61 -4.27 13.89
C ASP A 215 -4.37 -5.78 13.83
N ALA A 216 -4.50 -6.39 12.64
CA ALA A 216 -4.24 -7.82 12.46
C ALA A 216 -2.80 -8.20 12.84
N ALA A 217 -1.83 -7.34 12.54
CA ALA A 217 -0.43 -7.55 12.92
C ALA A 217 -0.20 -7.43 14.43
N VAL A 218 -0.85 -6.47 15.10
CA VAL A 218 -0.80 -6.33 16.56
C VAL A 218 -1.47 -7.52 17.25
N VAL A 219 -2.60 -8.00 16.74
CA VAL A 219 -3.26 -9.22 17.22
C VAL A 219 -2.34 -10.42 17.09
N PHE A 220 -1.70 -10.61 15.93
CA PHE A 220 -0.73 -11.68 15.72
C PHE A 220 0.43 -11.60 16.72
N ALA A 221 0.95 -10.40 16.98
CA ALA A 221 2.04 -10.21 17.91
C ALA A 221 1.65 -10.56 19.36
N ASN A 222 0.44 -10.19 19.77
CA ASN A 222 -0.11 -10.53 21.08
C ASN A 222 -0.37 -12.05 21.22
N GLN A 223 -0.85 -12.72 20.17
CA GLN A 223 -1.03 -14.18 20.15
C GLN A 223 0.29 -14.96 20.27
N ARG A 224 1.39 -14.34 19.81
CA ARG A 224 2.75 -14.87 19.97
C ARG A 224 3.37 -14.54 21.33
N GLU A 225 2.59 -13.94 22.24
CA GLU A 225 3.01 -13.53 23.57
C GLU A 225 4.27 -12.63 23.55
N ALA A 226 4.39 -11.78 22.51
CA ALA A 226 5.52 -10.88 22.39
C ALA A 226 5.57 -9.93 23.60
N PRO A 227 6.67 -9.90 24.39
CA PRO A 227 6.73 -9.13 25.64
C PRO A 227 6.49 -7.62 25.46
N ARG A 228 6.81 -7.11 24.26
CA ARG A 228 6.53 -5.75 23.83
C ARG A 228 6.45 -5.69 22.31
N ILE A 229 5.60 -4.81 21.79
CA ILE A 229 5.44 -4.58 20.35
C ILE A 229 6.02 -3.21 20.00
N ILE A 230 6.74 -3.12 18.89
CA ILE A 230 7.25 -1.88 18.30
C ILE A 230 6.75 -1.78 16.88
N LEU A 231 6.11 -0.67 16.53
CA LEU A 231 5.84 -0.36 15.12
C LEU A 231 7.05 0.35 14.53
N LEU A 232 7.55 -0.12 13.39
CA LEU A 232 8.63 0.48 12.63
C LEU A 232 8.11 0.84 11.25
N GLY A 233 7.99 2.13 10.94
CA GLY A 233 7.47 2.56 9.64
C GLY A 233 8.52 3.27 8.79
N HIS A 234 8.64 2.85 7.53
CA HIS A 234 9.48 3.50 6.52
C HIS A 234 8.63 4.38 5.59
N GLY A 235 9.07 5.61 5.30
CA GLY A 235 8.33 6.48 4.37
C GLY A 235 6.90 6.75 4.84
N SER A 236 5.92 6.49 3.99
CA SER A 236 4.49 6.55 4.35
C SER A 236 4.07 5.53 5.40
N GLY A 237 4.72 4.37 5.50
CA GLY A 237 4.46 3.41 6.58
C GLY A 237 4.73 4.02 7.95
N GLY A 238 5.68 4.96 8.05
CA GLY A 238 5.91 5.77 9.25
C GLY A 238 4.75 6.70 9.58
N TYR A 239 4.16 7.32 8.56
CA TYR A 239 2.96 8.12 8.70
C TYR A 239 1.76 7.28 9.15
N TRP A 240 1.52 6.14 8.51
CA TRP A 240 0.43 5.24 8.86
C TRP A 240 0.54 4.70 10.28
N ALA A 241 1.75 4.29 10.71
CA ALA A 241 1.99 3.87 12.09
C ALA A 241 1.73 5.01 13.09
N ALA A 242 2.20 6.22 12.81
CA ALA A 242 1.98 7.37 13.69
C ALA A 242 0.51 7.76 13.79
N ARG A 243 -0.21 7.76 12.66
CA ARG A 243 -1.64 8.08 12.59
C ARG A 243 -2.48 7.01 13.28
N TYR A 244 -2.17 5.73 13.05
CA TYR A 244 -2.82 4.60 13.71
C TYR A 244 -2.71 4.72 15.23
N LEU A 245 -1.51 4.97 15.77
CA LEU A 245 -1.29 5.12 17.22
C LEU A 245 -1.93 6.37 17.81
N LYS A 246 -2.25 7.37 16.99
CA LYS A 246 -2.97 8.58 17.41
C LYS A 246 -4.47 8.36 17.50
N GLU A 247 -5.03 7.59 16.57
CA GLU A 247 -6.48 7.43 16.38
C GLU A 247 -7.05 6.16 17.01
N LYS A 248 -6.23 5.13 17.23
CA LYS A 248 -6.66 3.82 17.72
C LYS A 248 -5.92 3.42 19.01
N PRO A 249 -6.60 2.76 19.96
CA PRO A 249 -5.90 2.09 21.05
C PRO A 249 -5.13 0.89 20.51
N ALA A 250 -3.84 0.80 20.84
CA ALA A 250 -2.95 -0.25 20.38
C ALA A 250 -2.34 -1.01 21.57
N PRO A 251 -3.10 -1.92 22.22
CA PRO A 251 -2.62 -2.63 23.40
C PRO A 251 -1.37 -3.47 23.06
N GLY A 252 -0.36 -3.41 23.94
CA GLY A 252 0.93 -4.08 23.75
C GLY A 252 1.94 -3.29 22.92
N VAL A 253 1.52 -2.26 22.16
CA VAL A 253 2.46 -1.38 21.45
C VAL A 253 3.12 -0.43 22.44
N SER A 254 4.44 -0.57 22.53
CA SER A 254 5.29 0.10 23.51
C SER A 254 6.20 1.17 22.91
N GLY A 255 6.18 1.34 21.59
CA GLY A 255 7.09 2.25 20.90
C GLY A 255 6.83 2.36 19.40
N LEU A 256 7.28 3.48 18.83
CA LEU A 256 7.25 3.78 17.41
C LEU A 256 8.64 4.16 16.93
N LEU A 257 9.14 3.51 15.88
CA LEU A 257 10.36 3.89 15.20
C LEU A 257 10.06 4.32 13.76
N LEU A 258 10.34 5.58 13.47
CA LEU A 258 10.16 6.18 12.15
C LEU A 258 11.49 6.16 11.39
N VAL A 259 11.45 5.72 10.14
CA VAL A 259 12.59 5.75 9.21
C VAL A 259 12.19 6.58 8.00
N SER A 260 12.82 7.75 7.84
CA SER A 260 12.53 8.70 6.77
C SER A 260 11.03 8.89 6.54
N PRO A 261 10.24 9.21 7.60
CA PRO A 261 8.79 9.21 7.50
C PRO A 261 8.30 10.34 6.58
N GLN A 262 7.32 10.02 5.74
CA GLN A 262 6.76 10.89 4.71
C GLN A 262 5.23 10.88 4.81
N VAL A 263 4.60 12.03 4.60
CA VAL A 263 3.13 12.12 4.51
C VAL A 263 2.73 11.75 3.07
N PRO A 264 1.87 10.73 2.86
CA PRO A 264 1.34 10.39 1.54
C PRO A 264 0.62 11.57 0.89
N ALA A 265 0.65 11.63 -0.44
CA ALA A 265 -0.01 12.70 -1.19
C ALA A 265 -1.52 12.74 -0.90
N GLY A 266 -2.05 13.94 -0.65
CA GLY A 266 -3.46 14.17 -0.32
C GLY A 266 -3.82 13.90 1.13
N PHE A 267 -3.00 13.18 1.91
CA PHE A 267 -3.32 12.82 3.28
C PHE A 267 -2.94 13.90 4.30
N ALA A 268 -3.72 13.96 5.37
CA ALA A 268 -3.54 14.84 6.53
C ALA A 268 -3.89 14.05 7.82
N PRO A 269 -3.40 14.46 8.99
CA PRO A 269 -2.62 15.68 9.30
C PRO A 269 -1.10 15.53 9.05
N ALA A 270 -0.31 16.59 9.24
CA ALA A 270 1.14 16.51 9.09
C ALA A 270 1.80 15.67 10.19
N LEU A 271 2.97 15.09 9.92
CA LEU A 271 3.68 14.23 10.89
C LEU A 271 4.06 14.95 12.20
N GLU A 272 4.33 16.26 12.15
CA GLU A 272 4.60 17.10 13.32
C GLU A 272 3.39 17.26 14.26
N GLU A 273 2.18 17.00 13.78
CA GLU A 273 0.95 16.97 14.57
C GLU A 273 0.64 15.56 15.11
N LEU A 274 1.28 14.54 14.56
CA LEU A 274 1.11 13.14 14.96
C LEU A 274 2.18 12.69 15.93
N ALA A 275 3.39 12.45 15.42
CA ALA A 275 4.44 11.71 16.11
C ALA A 275 4.86 12.33 17.46
N PRO A 276 5.03 13.65 17.59
CA PRO A 276 5.37 14.27 18.87
C PRO A 276 4.26 14.27 19.92
N THR A 277 3.02 13.96 19.55
CA THR A 277 1.86 13.96 20.45
C THR A 277 1.55 12.58 21.06
N LEU A 278 2.22 11.54 20.58
CA LEU A 278 2.06 10.18 21.10
C LEU A 278 2.62 10.11 22.53
N SER A 279 2.01 9.28 23.38
CA SER A 279 2.45 9.09 24.78
C SER A 279 3.56 8.06 24.94
N LEU A 280 3.81 7.23 23.93
CA LEU A 280 4.84 6.19 23.91
C LEU A 280 6.19 6.71 23.37
N PRO A 281 7.31 6.04 23.63
CA PRO A 281 8.60 6.35 23.02
C PRO A 281 8.54 6.41 21.48
N VAL A 282 9.02 7.51 20.90
CA VAL A 282 9.12 7.71 19.45
C VAL A 282 10.57 7.97 19.04
N GLY A 283 11.12 7.11 18.17
CA GLY A 283 12.37 7.34 17.47
C GLY A 283 12.13 7.89 16.08
N ASP A 284 12.85 8.93 15.67
CA ASP A 284 12.78 9.51 14.31
C ASP A 284 14.16 9.51 13.66
N LEU A 285 14.37 8.56 12.75
CA LEU A 285 15.58 8.39 11.96
C LEU A 285 15.39 9.08 10.60
N PHE A 286 16.31 9.97 10.23
CA PHE A 286 16.20 10.74 8.98
C PHE A 286 17.58 10.99 8.36
N TYR A 287 17.66 11.12 7.04
CA TYR A 287 18.90 11.43 6.33
C TYR A 287 19.16 12.94 6.31
N LYS A 288 20.23 13.39 6.97
CA LYS A 288 20.51 14.83 7.17
C LYS A 288 21.04 15.53 5.93
N ASP A 289 21.56 14.81 4.95
CA ASP A 289 22.06 15.31 3.68
C ASP A 289 20.94 15.57 2.67
N GLN A 290 19.80 14.90 2.81
CA GLN A 290 18.61 15.18 2.01
C GLN A 290 17.88 16.42 2.53
N ALA A 291 17.75 17.46 1.70
CA ALA A 291 17.19 18.75 2.12
C ALA A 291 15.72 18.68 2.56
N ALA A 292 14.91 17.94 1.80
CA ALA A 292 13.50 17.71 2.11
C ALA A 292 13.34 17.00 3.48
N GLU A 293 14.05 15.89 3.69
CA GLU A 293 14.01 15.14 4.95
C GLU A 293 14.48 15.98 6.14
N ARG A 294 15.59 16.70 5.99
CA ARG A 294 16.11 17.60 7.04
C ARG A 294 15.07 18.65 7.44
N SER A 295 14.38 19.25 6.47
CA SER A 295 13.35 20.26 6.73
C SER A 295 12.14 19.65 7.46
N ALA A 296 11.70 18.46 7.05
CA ALA A 296 10.58 17.75 7.65
C ALA A 296 10.92 17.29 9.08
N ALA A 297 12.12 16.75 9.29
CA ALA A 297 12.63 16.40 10.61
C ALA A 297 12.70 17.64 11.52
N LEU A 298 13.16 18.78 11.01
CA LEU A 298 13.20 20.01 11.80
C LEU A 298 11.80 20.45 12.28
N ARG A 299 10.77 20.36 11.42
CA ARG A 299 9.39 20.69 11.82
C ARG A 299 8.89 19.79 12.96
N ARG A 300 9.13 18.47 12.86
CA ARG A 300 8.77 17.52 13.93
C ARG A 300 9.53 17.78 15.22
N LEU A 301 10.83 18.10 15.14
CA LEU A 301 11.64 18.46 16.31
C LEU A 301 11.18 19.74 16.99
N GLN A 302 10.78 20.74 16.20
CA GLN A 302 10.24 21.98 16.75
C GLN A 302 8.89 21.75 17.42
N ALA A 303 8.03 20.92 16.84
CA ALA A 303 6.76 20.51 17.44
C ALA A 303 6.98 19.75 18.77
N SER A 304 7.89 18.79 18.81
CA SER A 304 8.20 18.06 20.05
C SER A 304 8.72 18.97 21.16
N LYS A 305 9.54 19.97 20.82
CA LYS A 305 9.99 20.99 21.78
C LYS A 305 8.84 21.85 22.32
N ARG A 306 7.90 22.27 21.46
CA ARG A 306 6.70 23.03 21.88
C ARG A 306 5.83 22.23 22.84
N LEU A 307 5.70 20.92 22.59
CA LEU A 307 4.92 20.00 23.41
C LEU A 307 5.68 19.46 24.64
N LYS A 308 6.98 19.76 24.78
CA LYS A 308 7.87 19.19 25.80
C LYS A 308 7.84 17.65 25.81
N ALA A 309 7.75 17.04 24.62
CA ALA A 309 7.66 15.60 24.44
C ALA A 309 9.01 14.92 24.79
N ALA A 310 9.15 14.45 26.03
CA ALA A 310 10.38 13.81 26.54
C ALA A 310 10.63 12.42 25.92
N ASN A 311 9.58 11.81 25.39
CA ASN A 311 9.56 10.50 24.74
C ASN A 311 9.92 10.55 23.25
N TYR A 312 10.14 11.74 22.67
CA TYR A 312 10.49 11.91 21.26
C TYR A 312 11.99 12.12 21.06
N ARG A 313 12.64 11.27 20.27
CA ARG A 313 14.09 11.36 20.00
C ARG A 313 14.42 11.24 18.52
N GLN A 314 15.11 12.24 17.99
CA GLN A 314 15.64 12.22 16.62
C GLN A 314 17.07 11.70 16.56
N THR A 315 17.40 10.99 15.49
CA THR A 315 18.77 10.58 15.16
C THR A 315 19.01 10.78 13.67
N ALA A 316 20.04 11.57 13.37
CA ALA A 316 20.43 11.83 11.99
C ALA A 316 21.27 10.68 11.42
N LEU A 317 20.92 10.25 10.21
CA LEU A 317 21.65 9.35 9.34
C LEU A 317 22.38 10.17 8.27
N LYS A 318 23.38 9.57 7.63
CA LYS A 318 24.05 10.11 6.44
C LYS A 318 23.78 9.18 5.27
N ALA A 319 23.33 9.70 4.14
CA ALA A 319 23.16 8.88 2.95
C ALA A 319 24.53 8.43 2.44
N LEU A 320 24.61 7.19 1.97
CA LEU A 320 25.86 6.63 1.43
C LEU A 320 25.64 6.12 0.00
N PRO A 321 25.45 7.02 -0.99
CA PRO A 321 25.23 6.63 -2.37
C PRO A 321 26.34 5.71 -2.88
N GLY A 322 25.96 4.60 -3.50
CA GLY A 322 26.89 3.59 -4.00
C GLY A 322 27.42 2.61 -2.95
N ASN A 323 27.05 2.75 -1.66
CA ASN A 323 27.37 1.78 -0.61
C ASN A 323 26.13 1.44 0.23
N HIS A 324 25.20 0.72 -0.41
CA HIS A 324 23.94 0.28 0.21
C HIS A 324 24.16 -0.60 1.45
N GLU A 325 25.22 -1.42 1.49
CA GLU A 325 25.51 -2.27 2.64
C GLU A 325 25.86 -1.44 3.88
N ALA A 326 26.74 -0.45 3.74
CA ALA A 326 27.09 0.45 4.85
C ALA A 326 25.91 1.31 5.29
N GLU A 327 25.05 1.72 4.36
CA GLU A 327 23.82 2.47 4.66
C GLU A 327 22.82 1.61 5.46
N GLN A 328 22.58 0.38 5.01
CA GLN A 328 21.77 -0.61 5.71
C GLN A 328 22.32 -0.93 7.11
N GLU A 329 23.63 -1.09 7.23
CA GLU A 329 24.30 -1.33 8.51
C GLU A 329 24.16 -0.13 9.46
N GLN A 330 24.33 1.10 8.95
CA GLN A 330 24.11 2.31 9.73
C GLN A 330 22.67 2.36 10.24
N LEU A 331 21.68 2.16 9.37
CA LEU A 331 20.27 2.18 9.75
C LEU A 331 19.97 1.11 10.80
N TYR A 332 20.40 -0.13 10.58
CA TYR A 332 20.24 -1.23 11.52
C TYR A 332 20.82 -0.90 12.90
N ARG A 333 22.05 -0.37 12.97
CA ARG A 333 22.68 0.01 14.25
C ARG A 333 21.90 1.09 14.99
N ARG A 334 21.38 2.09 14.26
CA ARG A 334 20.55 3.14 14.89
C ARG A 334 19.21 2.62 15.37
N ALA A 335 18.56 1.76 14.57
CA ALA A 335 17.31 1.12 14.95
C ALA A 335 17.49 0.23 16.19
N ARG A 336 18.48 -0.67 16.16
CA ARG A 336 18.84 -1.54 17.29
C ARG A 336 19.15 -0.74 18.55
N GLY A 337 20.03 0.25 18.47
CA GLY A 337 20.39 1.07 19.63
C GLY A 337 19.22 1.90 20.19
N TRP A 338 18.17 2.15 19.40
CA TRP A 338 16.93 2.72 19.89
C TRP A 338 16.04 1.67 20.59
N LEU A 339 15.92 0.47 20.00
CA LEU A 339 15.12 -0.64 20.56
C LEU A 339 15.62 -1.13 21.93
N GLU A 340 16.94 -1.11 22.12
CA GLU A 340 17.61 -1.51 23.37
C GLU A 340 17.56 -0.45 24.47
N LEU A 341 17.02 0.74 24.21
CA LEU A 341 16.85 1.72 25.27
C LEU A 341 15.87 1.21 26.32
N PRO A 342 16.15 1.46 27.62
CA PRO A 342 15.16 1.27 28.66
C PRO A 342 13.94 2.14 28.38
N SER A 343 12.74 1.55 28.44
CA SER A 343 11.49 2.28 28.55
C SER A 343 11.57 3.12 29.82
N ARG A 344 11.72 4.44 29.69
CA ARG A 344 11.77 5.36 30.84
C ARG A 344 10.38 5.76 31.30
#